data_AF-W0VDA2-F1
#
_entry.id   AF-W0VDA2-F1
#
_cell.length_a   1.000
_cell.length_b   1.000
_cell.length_c   1.000
_cell.angle_alpha   90.00
_cell.angle_beta   90.00
_cell.angle_gamma   90.00
#
_symmetry.space_group_name_H-M   'P 1'
#
loop_
_entity.id
_entity.type
_entity.pdbx_description
1 polymer ?
#
loop_
_entity_poly.entity_id
_entity_poly.type
_entity_poly.pdbx_seq_one_letter_code
_entity_poly.pdbx_strand_id
1 'polypeptide(L)' 'MKRVGASSDGRLAAPLFDLGNPSLDWVALAKGMGVEAVRVDSTAGFDAAFSGAMCQRGLRLIEALID' A
#
# COMPACT_ATOMS: atom_id res chain seq x y z
N MET A 1 -3.68 20.74 -4.43
CA MET A 1 -2.34 21.21 -4.87
C MET A 1 -1.79 22.44 -4.13
N LYS A 2 -2.56 23.16 -3.28
CA LYS A 2 -2.10 24.40 -2.61
C LYS A 2 -1.16 24.19 -1.39
N ARG A 3 -0.97 22.96 -0.89
CA ARG A 3 -0.21 22.69 0.35
C ARG A 3 1.30 22.51 0.17
N VAL A 4 1.80 22.33 -1.06
CA VAL A 4 3.22 22.01 -1.35
C VAL A 4 3.92 23.09 -2.21
N GLY A 5 3.20 24.15 -2.61
CA GLY A 5 3.81 25.24 -3.39
C GLY A 5 4.20 24.87 -4.82
N ALA A 6 3.71 23.75 -5.35
CA ALA A 6 3.94 23.36 -6.74
C ALA A 6 3.20 24.33 -7.68
N SER A 7 3.96 25.23 -8.32
CA SER A 7 3.51 26.08 -9.42
C SER A 7 3.03 25.21 -10.58
N SER A 8 2.08 25.73 -11.36
CA SER A 8 1.24 25.07 -12.36
C SER A 8 1.93 24.46 -13.59
N ASP A 9 3.20 24.04 -13.52
CA ASP A 9 3.80 23.10 -14.49
C ASP A 9 3.27 21.69 -14.21
N GLY A 10 1.94 21.56 -14.31
CA GLY A 10 1.15 20.43 -13.80
C GLY A 10 1.41 19.11 -14.51
N ARG A 11 2.18 19.09 -15.60
CA ARG A 11 2.45 17.88 -16.38
C ARG A 11 3.64 17.06 -15.83
N LEU A 12 4.64 17.71 -15.23
CA LEU A 12 5.78 17.03 -14.60
C LEU A 12 5.59 16.86 -13.09
N ALA A 13 4.77 17.69 -12.46
CA ALA A 13 4.49 17.61 -11.04
C ALA A 13 3.40 16.58 -10.69
N ALA A 14 2.48 16.27 -11.60
CA ALA A 14 1.38 15.33 -11.31
C ALA A 14 1.85 13.93 -10.88
N PRO A 15 2.87 13.30 -11.52
CA PRO A 15 3.39 12.01 -11.07
C PRO A 15 4.02 12.05 -9.67
N LEU A 16 4.56 13.20 -9.23
CA LEU A 16 5.14 13.34 -7.89
C LEU A 16 4.09 13.31 -6.78
N PHE A 17 2.81 13.47 -7.12
CA PHE A 17 1.68 13.36 -6.20
C PHE A 17 0.85 12.10 -6.41
N ASP A 18 1.26 11.24 -7.35
CA ASP A 18 0.63 9.97 -7.64
C ASP A 18 1.37 8.86 -6.89
N LEU A 19 0.72 8.27 -5.90
CA LEU A 19 1.25 7.13 -5.14
C LEU A 19 1.13 5.80 -5.92
N GLY A 20 0.42 5.79 -7.05
CA GLY A 20 0.26 4.62 -7.89
C GLY A 20 1.32 4.47 -8.99
N ASN A 21 2.10 5.52 -9.27
CA ASN A 21 3.05 5.53 -10.39
C ASN A 21 4.43 6.10 -10.00
N PRO A 22 5.48 5.27 -9.88
CA PRO A 22 5.49 3.82 -10.11
C PRO A 22 4.72 3.04 -9.04
N SER A 23 4.31 1.81 -9.35
CA SER A 23 3.63 0.93 -8.39
C SER A 23 4.50 0.74 -7.14
N LEU A 24 3.95 1.07 -5.98
CA LEU A 24 4.67 0.96 -4.72
C LEU A 24 4.68 -0.47 -4.18
N ASP A 25 5.81 -0.90 -3.61
CA ASP A 25 5.86 -2.12 -2.81
C ASP A 25 5.34 -1.82 -1.38
N TRP A 26 4.04 -2.01 -1.20
CA TRP A 26 3.36 -1.76 0.07
C TRP A 26 3.81 -2.70 1.18
N VAL A 27 4.22 -3.93 0.85
CA VAL A 27 4.75 -4.89 1.81
C VAL A 27 6.10 -4.41 2.36
N ALA A 28 7.01 -3.97 1.49
CA ALA A 28 8.30 -3.43 1.91
C ALA A 28 8.13 -2.17 2.76
N LEU A 29 7.20 -1.29 2.39
CA LEU A 29 6.91 -0.08 3.15
C LEU A 29 6.42 -0.39 4.57
N ALA A 30 5.43 -1.26 4.71
CA ALA A 30 4.90 -1.65 6.01
C ALA A 30 5.97 -2.31 6.90
N LYS A 31 6.82 -3.17 6.33
CA LYS A 31 7.95 -3.76 7.07
C LYS A 31 8.90 -2.71 7.61
N GLY A 32 9.22 -1.67 6.82
CA GLY A 32 10.03 -0.54 7.27
C GLY A 32 9.41 0.25 8.43
N MET A 33 8.09 0.20 8.58
CA MET A 33 7.33 0.81 9.68
C MET A 33 7.10 -0.15 10.86
N GLY A 34 7.70 -1.34 10.86
CA GLY A 34 7.49 -2.35 11.89
C GLY A 34 6.13 -3.03 11.85
N VAL A 35 5.41 -2.91 10.74
CA VAL A 35 4.10 -3.55 10.50
C VAL A 35 4.33 -4.84 9.73
N GLU A 36 3.78 -5.94 10.24
CA GLU A 36 3.83 -7.21 9.52
C GLU A 36 2.91 -7.15 8.30
N ALA A 37 3.43 -7.52 7.13
CA ALA A 37 2.74 -7.36 5.87
C ALA A 37 2.89 -8.57 4.93
N VAL A 38 1.81 -8.87 4.20
CA VAL A 38 1.75 -9.94 3.19
C VAL A 38 1.02 -9.47 1.94
N ARG A 39 1.45 -9.95 0.77
CA ARG A 39 0.77 -9.78 -0.52
C ARG A 39 0.05 -11.08 -0.87
N VAL A 40 -1.18 -10.97 -1.36
CA VAL A 40 -2.01 -12.08 -1.82
C VAL A 40 -2.58 -11.76 -3.19
N ASP A 41 -2.72 -12.79 -4.03
CA ASP A 41 -3.18 -12.71 -5.42
C ASP A 41 -4.49 -13.47 -5.67
N SER A 42 -5.15 -13.91 -4.60
CA SER A 42 -6.40 -14.67 -4.66
C SER A 42 -7.29 -14.36 -3.47
N THR A 43 -8.61 -14.52 -3.67
CA THR A 43 -9.63 -14.39 -2.61
C THR A 43 -9.38 -15.38 -1.48
N ALA A 44 -9.04 -16.63 -1.81
CA ALA A 44 -8.71 -17.65 -0.80
C ALA A 44 -7.45 -17.27 0.01
N GLY A 45 -6.43 -16.70 -0.64
CA GLY A 45 -5.24 -16.19 0.04
C GLY A 45 -5.56 -15.03 0.98
N PHE A 46 -6.43 -14.12 0.55
CA PHE A 46 -6.90 -13.01 1.38
C PHE A 46 -7.65 -13.50 2.62
N ASP A 47 -8.61 -14.42 2.47
CA ASP A 47 -9.36 -14.97 3.60
C ASP A 47 -8.46 -15.63 4.64
N ALA A 48 -7.46 -16.41 4.19
CA ALA A 48 -6.48 -17.03 5.07
C ALA A 48 -5.63 -15.98 5.82
N ALA A 49 -5.11 -14.98 5.09
CA ALA A 49 -4.31 -13.91 5.68
C ALA A 49 -5.11 -13.07 6.68
N PHE A 50 -6.36 -12.74 6.34
CA PHE A 50 -7.26 -11.98 7.18
C PHE A 50 -7.64 -12.74 8.45
N SER A 51 -8.03 -14.01 8.32
CA SER A 51 -8.33 -14.86 9.48
C SER A 51 -7.13 -14.98 10.42
N GLY A 52 -5.92 -15.18 9.87
CA GLY A 52 -4.69 -15.22 10.65
C GLY A 52 -4.39 -13.89 11.36
N ALA A 53 -4.63 -12.76 10.68
CA ALA A 53 -4.45 -11.44 11.25
C ALA A 53 -5.38 -11.18 12.44
N MET A 54 -6.64 -11.61 12.36
CA MET A 54 -7.62 -11.43 13.44
C MET A 54 -7.31 -12.27 14.70
N CYS A 55 -6.55 -13.36 14.56
CA CYS A 55 -6.12 -14.18 15.70
C CYS A 55 -4.93 -13.60 16.46
N GLN A 56 -4.29 -12.54 15.97
CA GLN A 56 -3.08 -11.97 16.54
C GLN A 56 -3.29 -10.50 16.90
N ARG A 57 -2.63 -10.02 17.96
CA ARG A 57 -2.65 -8.60 18.31
C ARG A 57 -1.54 -7.87 17.57
N GLY A 58 -1.86 -6.73 16.99
CA GLY A 58 -0.88 -5.83 16.36
C GLY A 58 -1.38 -5.27 15.05
N LEU A 59 -0.60 -4.35 14.48
CA LEU A 59 -0.85 -3.80 13.15
C LEU A 59 -0.47 -4.85 12.10
N ARG A 60 -1.34 -5.01 11.10
CA ARG A 60 -1.14 -5.93 9.97
C ARG A 60 -1.52 -5.23 8.68
N LEU A 61 -0.72 -5.42 7.63
CA LEU A 61 -1.05 -4.98 6.28
C LEU A 61 -1.24 -6.20 5.37
N ILE A 62 -2.33 -6.22 4.61
CA ILE A 62 -2.57 -7.22 3.59
C ILE A 62 -2.74 -6.46 2.26
N GLU A 63 -1.83 -6.68 1.33
CA GLU A 63 -1.92 -6.15 -0.03
C GLU A 63 -2.62 -7.19 -0.93
N ALA A 64 -3.85 -6.92 -1.34
CA ALA A 64 -4.63 -7.82 -2.17
C ALA A 64 -4.59 -7.38 -3.65
N LEU A 65 -3.97 -8.19 -4.50
CA LEU A 65 -3.94 -8.03 -5.96
C LEU A 65 -4.87 -9.08 -6.58
N ILE A 66 -6.17 -8.84 -6.48
CA ILE A 66 -7.21 -9.79 -6.92
C ILE A 66 -7.89 -9.21 -8.16
N ASP A 67 -8.03 -10.00 -9.21
CA ASP A 67 -8.75 -9.65 -10.45
C ASP A 67 -10.29 -9.64 -10.26
#